data_AF-A0A957N0Y6-F1
#
_entry.id   AF-A0A957N0Y6-F1
#
_cell.length_a   1.000
_cell.length_b   1.000
_cell.length_c   1.000
_cell.angle_alpha   90.00
_cell.angle_beta   90.00
_cell.angle_gamma   90.00
#
_symmetry.space_group_name_H-M   'P 1'
#
loop_
_entity.id
_entity.type
_entity.pdbx_description
1 polymer ?
#
loop_
_entity_poly.entity_id
_entity_poly.type
_entity_poly.pdbx_seq_one_letter_code
_entity_poly.pdbx_strand_id
1 'polypeptide(L)'
;MTTSSLRAALGRGLDLAREQAAVLAVFAGTLFLSALLLFSVQPMFAKMVLPRLGGSPSVWAVSMCFFQAVLLAGYCYAHALNRLVAPRLAPAVHLALVAVAVLALPISVSASEPPAGDAYLWLIGTLALGVGLPFFAVSANAPLLQAWFARTGHPHAADPYFLYGASNLG
;
A
#
# COMPACT_ATOMS: atom_id res chain seq x y z
N MET A 1 29.95 -21.01 -35.17
CA MET A 1 29.53 -20.54 -33.82
C MET A 1 30.52 -21.10 -32.81
N THR A 2 31.34 -20.26 -32.16
CA THR A 2 32.47 -20.69 -31.32
C THR A 2 32.01 -20.98 -29.89
N THR A 3 32.69 -21.87 -29.15
CA THR A 3 32.41 -22.20 -27.75
C THR A 3 32.40 -20.97 -26.82
N SER A 4 33.18 -19.94 -27.15
CA SER A 4 33.17 -18.63 -26.49
C SER A 4 31.84 -17.88 -26.67
N SER A 5 31.26 -17.88 -27.88
CA SER A 5 29.97 -17.24 -28.17
C SER A 5 28.79 -17.90 -27.46
N LEU A 6 28.83 -19.23 -27.27
CA LEU A 6 27.81 -19.98 -26.55
C LEU A 6 27.85 -19.69 -25.04
N ARG A 7 29.05 -19.66 -24.43
CA ARG A 7 29.21 -19.31 -23.00
C ARG A 7 28.77 -17.88 -22.70
N ALA A 8 29.08 -16.93 -23.58
CA ALA A 8 28.63 -15.55 -23.45
C ALA A 8 27.10 -15.41 -23.58
N ALA A 9 26.47 -16.18 -24.47
CA ALA A 9 25.01 -16.21 -24.59
C ALA A 9 24.32 -16.83 -23.37
N LEU A 10 24.86 -17.94 -22.85
CA LEU A 10 24.35 -18.58 -21.62
C LEU A 10 24.50 -17.69 -20.39
N GLY A 11 25.65 -17.02 -20.22
CA GLY A 11 25.88 -16.06 -19.13
C GLY A 11 24.83 -14.94 -19.13
N ARG A 12 24.63 -14.29 -20.29
CA ARG A 12 23.59 -13.26 -20.45
C ARG A 12 22.19 -13.77 -20.15
N GLY A 13 21.86 -15.00 -20.54
CA GLY A 13 20.55 -15.61 -20.24
C GLY A 13 20.32 -15.81 -18.75
N LEU A 14 21.34 -16.23 -18.01
CA LEU A 14 21.27 -16.39 -16.55
C LEU A 14 21.16 -15.05 -15.82
N ASP A 15 21.88 -14.03 -16.29
CA ASP A 15 21.82 -12.68 -15.72
C ASP A 15 20.43 -12.07 -15.89
N LEU A 16 19.85 -12.16 -17.10
CA LEU A 16 18.49 -11.69 -17.38
C LEU A 16 17.43 -12.43 -16.55
N ALA A 17 17.56 -13.75 -16.39
CA ALA A 17 16.64 -14.53 -15.58
C ALA A 17 16.72 -14.14 -14.09
N ARG A 18 17.94 -13.86 -13.58
CA ARG A 18 18.15 -13.38 -12.21
C ARG A 18 17.55 -11.98 -12.01
N GLU A 19 17.75 -11.07 -12.96
CA GLU A 19 17.16 -9.73 -12.92
C GLU A 19 15.64 -9.79 -12.91
N GLN A 20 15.03 -10.62 -13.76
CA GLN A 20 13.58 -10.81 -13.81
C GLN A 20 13.03 -11.36 -12.49
N ALA A 21 13.69 -12.38 -11.92
CA ALA A 21 13.32 -12.95 -10.62
C ALA A 21 13.44 -11.92 -9.49
N ALA A 22 14.49 -11.10 -9.50
CA ALA A 22 14.68 -10.04 -8.51
C ALA A 22 13.59 -8.96 -8.61
N VAL A 23 13.28 -8.49 -9.83
CA VAL A 23 12.18 -7.54 -10.07
C VAL A 23 10.86 -8.13 -9.53
N LEU A 24 10.54 -9.36 -9.89
CA LEU A 24 9.32 -10.00 -9.41
C LEU A 24 9.29 -10.11 -7.88
N ALA A 25 10.38 -10.58 -7.25
CA ALA A 25 10.45 -10.75 -5.80
C ALA A 25 10.25 -9.43 -5.05
N VAL A 26 10.86 -8.33 -5.54
CA VAL A 26 10.69 -7.00 -4.94
C VAL A 26 9.25 -6.52 -5.02
N PHE A 27 8.61 -6.63 -6.19
CA PHE A 27 7.23 -6.18 -6.37
C PHE A 27 6.24 -7.04 -5.56
N ALA A 28 6.36 -8.37 -5.62
CA ALA A 28 5.50 -9.28 -4.89
C ALA A 28 5.66 -9.13 -3.38
N GLY A 29 6.91 -9.05 -2.88
CA GLY A 29 7.20 -8.86 -1.47
C GLY A 29 6.69 -7.52 -0.94
N THR A 30 6.84 -6.44 -1.72
CA THR A 30 6.32 -5.12 -1.32
C THR A 30 4.79 -5.10 -1.32
N LEU A 31 4.14 -5.72 -2.29
CA LEU A 31 2.68 -5.84 -2.34
C LEU A 31 2.14 -6.65 -1.16
N PHE A 32 2.74 -7.81 -0.89
CA PHE A 32 2.40 -8.63 0.27
C PHE A 32 2.52 -7.84 1.57
N LEU A 33 3.67 -7.21 1.81
CA LEU A 33 3.89 -6.43 3.03
C LEU A 33 2.89 -5.27 3.14
N SER A 34 2.62 -4.59 2.02
CA SER A 34 1.65 -3.49 1.98
C SER A 34 0.24 -3.96 2.32
N ALA A 35 -0.21 -5.09 1.76
CA ALA A 35 -1.51 -5.66 2.04
C ALA A 35 -1.63 -6.09 3.50
N LEU A 36 -0.62 -6.82 4.00
CA LEU A 36 -0.53 -7.22 5.40
C LEU A 36 -0.67 -6.02 6.35
N LEU A 37 0.04 -4.92 6.07
CA LEU A 37 -0.08 -3.70 6.87
C LEU A 37 -1.47 -3.08 6.80
N LEU A 38 -2.07 -3.01 5.60
CA LEU A 38 -3.39 -2.42 5.36
C LEU A 38 -4.50 -3.21 6.07
N PHE A 39 -4.46 -4.54 5.99
CA PHE A 39 -5.40 -5.42 6.68
C PHE A 39 -5.15 -5.50 8.19
N SER A 40 -3.90 -5.40 8.65
CA SER A 40 -3.55 -5.41 10.08
C SER A 40 -3.98 -4.14 10.81
N VAL A 41 -4.00 -2.98 10.13
CA VAL A 41 -4.34 -1.70 10.77
C VAL A 41 -5.79 -1.68 11.25
N GLN A 42 -6.71 -2.28 10.51
CA GLN A 42 -8.14 -2.25 10.82
C GLN A 42 -8.47 -2.93 12.17
N PRO A 43 -8.08 -4.19 12.43
CA PRO A 43 -8.31 -4.83 13.73
C PRO A 43 -7.47 -4.21 14.85
N MET A 44 -6.27 -3.69 14.55
CA MET A 44 -5.46 -2.97 15.54
C MET A 44 -6.19 -1.71 16.03
N PHE A 45 -6.68 -0.88 15.11
CA PHE A 45 -7.36 0.37 15.47
C PHE A 45 -8.69 0.09 16.18
N ALA A 46 -9.44 -0.94 15.76
CA ALA A 46 -10.64 -1.38 16.45
C ALA A 46 -10.36 -1.72 17.92
N LYS A 47 -9.25 -2.42 18.21
CA LYS A 47 -8.83 -2.70 19.60
C LYS A 47 -8.46 -1.44 20.38
N MET A 48 -7.81 -0.46 19.74
CA MET A 48 -7.41 0.79 20.41
C MET A 48 -8.60 1.67 20.79
N VAL A 49 -9.67 1.67 19.99
CA VAL A 49 -10.89 2.46 20.23
C VAL A 49 -11.84 1.78 21.21
N LEU A 50 -11.73 0.45 21.38
CA LEU A 50 -12.61 -0.37 22.21
C LEU A 50 -12.82 0.19 23.64
N PRO A 51 -11.79 0.67 24.37
CA PRO A 51 -11.98 1.21 25.73
C PRO A 51 -12.87 2.45 25.79
N ARG A 52 -13.08 3.17 24.67
CA ARG A 52 -13.80 4.46 24.64
C ARG A 52 -15.20 4.35 24.06
N LEU A 53 -15.37 3.59 22.98
CA LEU A 53 -16.64 3.47 22.26
C LEU A 53 -17.28 2.07 22.37
N GLY A 54 -16.58 1.11 22.97
CA GLY A 54 -17.03 -0.28 23.01
C GLY A 54 -16.99 -0.97 21.64
N GLY A 55 -17.50 -2.19 21.59
CA GLY A 55 -17.46 -3.07 20.41
C GLY A 55 -18.75 -3.05 19.58
N SER A 56 -19.48 -1.93 19.54
CA SER A 56 -20.78 -1.91 18.88
C SER A 56 -20.66 -2.08 17.35
N PRO A 57 -21.63 -2.73 16.68
CA PRO A 57 -21.63 -2.87 15.22
C PRO A 57 -21.57 -1.52 14.48
N SER A 58 -22.13 -0.46 15.07
CA SER A 58 -22.13 0.88 14.49
C SER A 58 -20.72 1.50 14.43
N VAL A 59 -19.90 1.31 15.46
CA VAL A 59 -18.50 1.78 15.52
C VAL A 59 -17.67 1.09 14.44
N TRP A 60 -17.88 -0.21 14.26
CA TRP A 60 -17.24 -0.97 13.18
C TRP A 60 -17.65 -0.45 11.81
N ALA A 61 -18.94 -0.24 11.56
CA ALA A 61 -19.45 0.26 10.28
C ALA A 61 -18.87 1.63 9.92
N VAL A 62 -18.84 2.58 10.86
CA VAL A 62 -18.25 3.91 10.65
C VAL A 62 -16.75 3.81 10.35
N SER A 63 -16.03 2.96 11.09
CA SER A 63 -14.60 2.73 10.85
C SER A 63 -14.36 2.14 9.46
N MET A 64 -15.16 1.16 9.03
CA MET A 64 -15.09 0.59 7.68
C MET A 64 -15.35 1.65 6.61
N CYS A 65 -16.40 2.47 6.75
CA CYS A 65 -16.68 3.54 5.81
C CYS A 65 -15.48 4.51 5.68
N PHE A 66 -14.84 4.89 6.78
CA PHE A 66 -13.62 5.69 6.75
C PHE A 66 -12.50 5.00 5.99
N PHE A 67 -12.16 3.74 6.33
CA PHE A 67 -11.08 3.03 5.66
C PHE A 67 -11.35 2.84 4.17
N GLN A 68 -12.58 2.52 3.77
CA GLN A 68 -12.93 2.40 2.35
C GLN A 68 -12.83 3.75 1.62
N ALA A 69 -13.22 4.85 2.26
CA ALA A 69 -13.08 6.18 1.68
C ALA A 69 -11.60 6.56 1.48
N VAL A 70 -10.74 6.29 2.48
CA VAL A 70 -9.30 6.58 2.37
C VAL A 70 -8.62 5.65 1.36
N LEU A 71 -9.02 4.37 1.30
CA LEU A 71 -8.55 3.41 0.28
C LEU A 71 -8.84 3.95 -1.13
N LEU A 72 -10.08 4.39 -1.37
CA LEU A 72 -10.48 5.00 -2.63
C LEU A 72 -9.65 6.26 -2.92
N ALA A 73 -9.45 7.12 -1.93
CA ALA A 73 -8.61 8.31 -2.10
C ALA A 73 -7.17 7.97 -2.48
N GLY A 74 -6.58 6.92 -1.87
CA GLY A 74 -5.26 6.41 -2.23
C GLY A 74 -5.20 5.91 -3.67
N TYR A 75 -6.26 5.26 -4.15
CA TYR A 75 -6.36 4.81 -5.55
C TYR A 75 -6.48 5.99 -6.52
N CYS A 76 -7.28 7.01 -6.17
CA CYS A 76 -7.36 8.25 -6.93
C CYS A 76 -6.00 8.95 -7.00
N TYR A 77 -5.27 9.03 -5.89
CA TYR A 77 -3.91 9.54 -5.85
C TYR A 77 -2.96 8.72 -6.73
N ALA A 78 -2.99 7.38 -6.65
CA ALA A 78 -2.16 6.51 -7.48
C ALA A 78 -2.43 6.71 -8.98
N HIS A 79 -3.71 6.83 -9.35
CA HIS A 79 -4.12 7.13 -10.72
C HIS A 79 -3.61 8.51 -11.17
N ALA A 80 -3.81 9.55 -10.36
CA ALA A 80 -3.37 10.90 -10.65
C ALA A 80 -1.84 10.98 -10.76
N LEU A 81 -1.09 10.34 -9.85
CA LEU A 81 0.36 10.31 -9.87
C LEU A 81 0.88 9.67 -11.16
N ASN A 82 0.32 8.53 -11.56
CA ASN A 82 0.71 7.84 -12.78
C ASN A 82 0.31 8.56 -14.08
N ARG A 83 -0.70 9.45 -14.01
CA ARG A 83 -1.21 10.23 -15.15
C ARG A 83 -0.52 11.58 -15.31
N LEU A 84 -0.23 12.26 -14.20
CA LEU A 84 0.17 13.67 -14.19
C LEU A 84 1.67 13.88 -13.92
N VAL A 85 2.33 12.93 -13.25
CA VAL A 85 3.76 13.06 -12.89
C VAL A 85 4.61 12.22 -13.83
N ALA A 86 5.78 12.74 -14.21
CA ALA A 86 6.73 12.03 -15.05
C ALA A 86 7.10 10.67 -14.42
N PRO A 87 7.17 9.57 -15.19
CA PRO A 87 7.43 8.24 -14.64
C PRO A 87 8.70 8.12 -13.79
N ARG A 88 9.71 8.94 -14.08
CA ARG A 88 10.98 8.99 -13.33
C ARG A 88 10.86 9.66 -11.96
N LEU A 89 9.86 10.53 -11.77
CA LEU A 89 9.63 11.27 -10.53
C LEU A 89 8.56 10.63 -9.64
N ALA A 90 7.62 9.88 -10.22
CA ALA A 90 6.52 9.26 -9.47
C ALA A 90 6.99 8.41 -8.26
N PRO A 91 8.04 7.57 -8.35
CA PRO A 91 8.55 6.85 -7.19
C PRO A 91 9.06 7.79 -6.09
N ALA A 92 9.78 8.86 -6.44
CA ALA A 92 10.31 9.81 -5.47
C ALA A 92 9.18 10.57 -4.74
N VAL A 93 8.13 10.98 -5.47
CA VAL A 93 6.95 11.62 -4.87
C VAL A 93 6.26 10.68 -3.88
N HIS A 94 6.07 9.42 -4.27
CA HIS A 94 5.43 8.45 -3.38
C HIS A 94 6.29 8.09 -2.17
N LEU A 95 7.61 7.96 -2.34
CA LEU A 95 8.54 7.75 -1.23
C LEU A 95 8.55 8.93 -0.26
N ALA A 96 8.43 10.17 -0.75
CA ALA A 96 8.29 11.34 0.11
C ALA A 96 6.97 11.28 0.91
N LEU A 97 5.85 10.89 0.29
CA LEU A 97 4.58 10.67 0.99
C LEU A 97 4.72 9.59 2.08
N VAL A 98 5.35 8.46 1.77
CA VAL A 98 5.61 7.38 2.73
C VAL A 98 6.51 7.88 3.87
N ALA A 99 7.56 8.65 3.58
CA ALA A 99 8.42 9.23 4.61
C ALA A 99 7.64 10.15 5.54
N VAL A 100 6.78 11.02 5.01
CA VAL A 100 5.89 11.88 5.81
C VAL A 100 4.91 11.03 6.64
N ALA A 101 4.38 9.94 6.08
CA ALA A 101 3.52 9.03 6.82
C ALA A 101 4.23 8.30 7.97
N VAL A 102 5.51 7.97 7.82
CA VAL A 102 6.34 7.38 8.89
C VAL A 102 6.51 8.38 10.04
N LEU A 103 6.61 9.69 9.75
CA LEU A 103 6.67 10.72 10.79
C LEU A 103 5.37 10.85 11.61
N ALA A 104 4.25 10.32 11.09
CA ALA A 104 2.98 10.28 11.82
C ALA A 104 2.88 9.10 12.81
N LEU A 105 3.92 8.26 12.91
CA LEU A 105 4.00 7.19 13.90
C LEU A 105 4.49 7.73 15.27
N PRO A 106 4.05 7.15 16.40
CA PRO A 106 3.18 5.99 16.52
C PRO A 106 1.70 6.30 16.28
N ILE A 107 0.98 5.34 15.69
CA ILE A 107 -0.48 5.38 15.59
C ILE A 107 -1.06 5.49 16.99
N SER A 108 -1.88 6.50 17.21
CA SER A 108 -2.48 6.81 18.51
C SER A 108 -3.95 7.17 18.36
N VAL A 109 -4.68 7.00 19.46
CA VAL A 109 -6.06 7.48 19.61
C VAL A 109 -5.99 8.80 20.38
N SER A 110 -6.77 9.79 19.96
CA SER A 110 -6.89 11.11 20.61
C SER A 110 -6.98 10.96 22.13
N ALA A 111 -6.43 11.85 22.95
CA ALA A 111 -6.60 11.75 24.41
C ALA A 111 -8.01 12.18 24.90
N SER A 112 -8.75 12.90 24.06
CA SER A 112 -10.08 13.43 24.40
C SER A 112 -11.16 12.34 24.45
N GLU A 113 -12.11 12.47 25.36
CA GLU A 113 -13.28 11.58 25.39
C GLU A 113 -14.26 11.88 24.25
N PRO A 114 -15.00 10.88 23.74
CA PRO A 114 -16.07 11.10 22.78
C PRO A 114 -17.16 12.01 23.38
N PRO A 115 -17.52 13.13 22.73
CA PRO A 115 -18.61 13.97 23.19
C PRO A 115 -19.96 13.24 23.18
N ALA A 116 -20.84 13.56 24.13
CA ALA A 116 -22.18 13.01 24.15
C ALA A 116 -22.95 13.43 22.88
N GLY A 117 -23.44 12.45 22.11
CA GLY A 117 -24.18 12.68 20.87
C GLY A 117 -23.35 12.69 19.58
N ASP A 118 -22.05 12.98 19.65
CA ASP A 118 -21.17 13.16 18.47
C ASP A 118 -20.04 12.12 18.34
N ALA A 119 -20.22 10.96 18.97
CA ALA A 119 -19.21 9.90 19.03
C ALA A 119 -18.66 9.45 17.65
N TYR A 120 -19.48 9.45 16.61
CA TYR A 120 -19.08 9.02 15.26
C TYR A 120 -18.22 10.06 14.53
N LEU A 121 -18.53 11.36 14.69
CA LEU A 121 -17.69 12.42 14.15
C LEU A 121 -16.34 12.46 14.87
N TRP A 122 -16.36 12.28 16.20
CA TRP A 122 -15.14 12.12 16.99
C TRP A 122 -14.31 10.91 16.53
N LEU A 123 -14.95 9.78 16.24
CA LEU A 123 -14.28 8.58 15.72
C LEU A 123 -13.62 8.83 14.37
N ILE A 124 -14.33 9.48 13.42
CA ILE A 124 -13.78 9.86 12.12
C ILE A 124 -12.57 10.77 12.29
N GLY A 125 -12.65 11.78 13.17
CA GLY A 125 -11.52 12.66 13.47
C GLY A 125 -10.33 11.91 14.06
N THR A 126 -10.58 10.99 14.99
CA THR A 126 -9.55 10.14 15.61
C THR A 126 -8.88 9.23 14.57
N LEU A 127 -9.65 8.62 13.68
CA LEU A 127 -9.14 7.83 12.56
C LEU A 127 -8.30 8.68 11.61
N ALA A 128 -8.79 9.84 11.21
CA ALA A 128 -8.12 10.75 10.29
C ALA A 128 -6.75 11.20 10.82
N LEU A 129 -6.69 11.61 12.09
CA LEU A 129 -5.47 12.10 12.72
C LEU A 129 -4.52 10.98 13.15
N GLY A 130 -5.05 9.84 13.61
CA GLY A 130 -4.25 8.75 14.17
C GLY A 130 -3.70 7.78 13.14
N VAL A 131 -4.46 7.46 12.09
CA VAL A 131 -4.08 6.42 11.11
C VAL A 131 -4.35 6.80 9.65
N GLY A 132 -5.05 7.91 9.41
CA GLY A 132 -5.48 8.32 8.07
C GLY A 132 -4.32 8.46 7.08
N LEU A 133 -3.26 9.19 7.46
CA LEU A 133 -2.10 9.41 6.58
C LEU A 133 -1.28 8.11 6.33
N PRO A 134 -0.90 7.31 7.35
CA PRO A 134 -0.30 5.99 7.14
C PRO A 134 -1.13 5.06 6.25
N PHE A 135 -2.45 4.97 6.51
CA PHE A 135 -3.32 4.12 5.73
C PHE A 135 -3.44 4.60 4.28
N PHE A 136 -3.58 5.91 4.07
CA PHE A 136 -3.59 6.52 2.74
C PHE A 136 -2.33 6.18 1.94
N ALA A 137 -1.14 6.38 2.52
CA ALA A 137 0.13 6.10 1.85
C ALA A 137 0.25 4.62 1.45
N VAL A 138 -0.10 3.70 2.36
CA VAL A 138 -0.06 2.25 2.11
C VAL A 138 -1.10 1.82 1.07
N SER A 139 -2.30 2.42 1.10
CA SER A 139 -3.39 2.07 0.18
C SER A 139 -3.06 2.35 -1.29
N ALA A 140 -2.20 3.31 -1.58
CA ALA A 140 -1.78 3.62 -2.94
C ALA A 140 -0.78 2.60 -3.52
N ASN A 141 -0.12 1.79 -2.69
CA ASN A 141 0.97 0.91 -3.12
C ASN A 141 0.52 -0.12 -4.15
N ALA A 142 -0.64 -0.76 -3.95
CA ALA A 142 -1.12 -1.80 -4.85
C ALA A 142 -1.29 -1.31 -6.30
N PRO A 143 -2.11 -0.29 -6.58
CA PRO A 143 -2.25 0.24 -7.93
C PRO A 143 -0.96 0.87 -8.48
N LEU A 144 -0.12 1.50 -7.64
CA LEU A 144 1.17 2.06 -8.09
C LEU A 144 2.13 0.97 -8.54
N LEU A 145 2.35 -0.04 -7.70
CA LEU A 145 3.27 -1.14 -7.99
C LEU A 145 2.81 -1.95 -9.19
N GLN A 146 1.51 -2.22 -9.33
CA GLN A 146 1.00 -2.90 -10.53
C GLN A 146 1.23 -2.09 -11.81
N ALA A 147 0.95 -0.78 -11.77
CA ALA A 147 1.18 0.10 -12.92
C ALA A 147 2.67 0.27 -13.26
N TRP A 148 3.54 0.30 -12.26
CA TRP A 148 4.99 0.38 -12.47
C TRP A 148 5.58 -0.94 -12.94
N PHE A 149 5.08 -2.08 -12.44
CA PHE A 149 5.48 -3.41 -12.93
C PHE A 149 5.14 -3.56 -14.41
N ALA A 150 3.97 -3.08 -14.83
CA ALA A 150 3.55 -3.11 -16.24
C ALA A 150 4.44 -2.29 -17.18
N ARG A 151 5.25 -1.37 -16.64
CA ARG A 151 6.22 -0.57 -17.39
C ARG A 151 7.64 -1.17 -17.38
N THR A 152 7.84 -2.30 -16.71
CA THR A 152 9.12 -3.01 -16.71
C THR A 152 9.30 -3.84 -17.99
N GLY A 153 10.52 -4.27 -18.28
CA GLY A 153 10.80 -5.25 -19.34
C GLY A 153 10.50 -6.70 -18.95
N HIS A 154 9.78 -6.94 -17.85
CA HIS A 154 9.52 -8.29 -17.35
C HIS A 154 8.58 -9.05 -18.32
N PRO A 155 8.78 -10.37 -18.54
CA PRO A 155 7.94 -11.15 -19.46
C PRO A 155 6.44 -11.11 -19.12
N HIS A 156 6.11 -11.03 -17.83
CA HIS A 156 4.74 -10.91 -17.33
C HIS A 156 4.26 -9.46 -17.13
N ALA A 157 4.99 -8.45 -17.60
CA ALA A 157 4.59 -7.04 -17.42
C ALA A 157 3.26 -6.71 -18.11
N ALA A 158 2.93 -7.40 -19.22
CA ALA A 158 1.68 -7.17 -19.95
C ALA A 158 0.43 -7.62 -19.18
N ASP A 159 0.59 -8.50 -18.19
CA ASP A 159 -0.48 -8.99 -17.32
C ASP A 159 0.01 -9.05 -15.86
N PRO A 160 0.04 -7.92 -15.15
CA PRO A 160 0.52 -7.86 -13.76
C PRO A 160 -0.48 -8.45 -12.76
N TYR A 161 -1.66 -8.93 -13.18
CA TYR A 161 -2.73 -9.32 -12.26
C TYR A 161 -2.36 -10.53 -11.39
N PHE A 162 -1.41 -11.36 -11.79
CA PHE A 162 -0.91 -12.43 -10.91
C PHE A 162 -0.30 -11.90 -9.59
N LEU A 163 0.17 -10.65 -9.56
CA LEU A 163 0.64 -10.00 -8.34
C LEU A 163 -0.47 -9.74 -7.32
N TYR A 164 -1.75 -9.74 -7.73
CA TYR A 164 -2.87 -9.77 -6.77
C TYR A 164 -2.83 -11.02 -5.90
N GLY A 165 -2.32 -12.16 -6.42
CA GLY A 165 -2.15 -13.37 -5.62
C GLY A 165 -1.25 -13.13 -4.40
N ALA A 166 -0.12 -12.45 -4.61
CA ALA A 166 0.78 -12.07 -3.51
C ALA A 166 0.13 -11.09 -2.53
N SER A 167 -0.66 -10.14 -3.03
CA SER A 167 -1.41 -9.20 -2.17
C SER A 167 -2.51 -9.88 -1.34
N ASN A 168 -3.12 -10.96 -1.82
CA ASN A 168 -4.17 -11.65 -1.07
C ASN A 168 -3.62 -12.59 0.02
N LEU A 169 -2.34 -12.94 -0.04
CA LEU A 169 -1.68 -13.76 0.99
C LEU A 169 -1.28 -12.94 2.23
N GLY A 170 -1.11 -11.62 2.07
CA GLY A 170 -0.74 -10.70 3.15
C GLY A 170 -1.95 -10.13 3.83
#